data_AF-A0A1B1N315-F1
#
_entry.id   AF-A0A1B1N315-F1
#
_cell.length_a   1.000
_cell.length_b   1.000
_cell.length_c   1.000
_cell.angle_alpha   90.00
_cell.angle_beta   90.00
_cell.angle_gamma   90.00
#
_symmetry.space_group_name_H-M   'P 1'
#
loop_
_entity.id
_entity.type
_entity.pdbx_description
1 polymer ?
#
loop_
_entity_poly.entity_id
_entity_poly.type
_entity_poly.pdbx_seq_one_letter_code
_entity_poly.pdbx_strand_id
1 'polypeptide(L)'
;MKKIAALTASFALSAALATAASAAPADTTSTDTSDSSSTSTVVTGQVVSTTSPDGTTYDGTVAEPIIVPELITIAPAPLTLNEVTYFYDMPQGKAQSALAPQTVTPTGNIVGDWVEIYTWLGKAWVYAPGYIAYP
;
A
#
# COMPACT_ATOMS: atom_id res chain seq x y z
N MET A 1 -15.49 -58.04 16.06
CA MET A 1 -16.37 -57.19 15.23
C MET A 1 -15.73 -55.83 15.08
N LYS A 2 -15.29 -55.42 13.88
CA LYS A 2 -14.80 -54.07 13.61
C LYS A 2 -15.42 -53.61 12.29
N LYS A 3 -16.40 -52.71 12.38
CA LYS A 3 -17.16 -52.20 11.24
C LYS A 3 -16.32 -51.11 10.58
N ILE A 4 -16.06 -51.25 9.29
CA ILE A 4 -15.37 -50.25 8.46
C ILE A 4 -16.42 -49.21 8.09
N ALA A 5 -16.29 -47.99 8.61
CA ALA A 5 -17.11 -46.86 8.21
C ALA A 5 -16.43 -46.15 7.04
N ALA A 6 -17.04 -46.21 5.86
CA ALA A 6 -16.64 -45.42 4.70
C ALA A 6 -17.22 -44.01 4.85
N LEU A 7 -16.35 -42.99 4.85
CA LEU A 7 -16.71 -41.58 4.90
C LEU A 7 -16.83 -41.08 3.46
N THR A 8 -18.05 -41.04 2.94
CA THR A 8 -18.37 -40.50 1.62
C THR A 8 -18.16 -38.98 1.64
N ALA A 9 -17.18 -38.49 0.88
CA ALA A 9 -16.95 -37.07 0.66
C ALA A 9 -17.72 -36.61 -0.59
N SER A 10 -18.73 -35.75 -0.42
CA SER A 10 -19.41 -35.07 -1.51
C SER A 10 -18.81 -33.66 -1.67
N PHE A 11 -17.93 -33.50 -2.65
CA PHE A 11 -17.40 -32.20 -3.06
C PHE A 11 -18.41 -31.58 -4.04
N ALA A 12 -19.20 -30.60 -3.59
CA ALA A 12 -20.16 -29.90 -4.43
C ALA A 12 -19.43 -28.87 -5.30
N LEU A 13 -19.50 -29.05 -6.62
CA LEU A 13 -18.92 -28.21 -7.66
C LEU A 13 -20.03 -27.36 -8.32
N SER A 14 -19.66 -26.12 -8.72
CA SER A 14 -20.37 -25.20 -9.63
C SER A 14 -21.53 -24.35 -9.06
N ALA A 15 -21.76 -23.10 -9.47
CA ALA A 15 -21.35 -22.37 -10.67
C ALA A 15 -21.18 -20.85 -10.39
N ALA A 16 -20.20 -20.22 -11.04
CA ALA A 16 -20.12 -18.76 -11.14
C ALA A 16 -21.01 -18.29 -12.31
N LEU A 17 -22.04 -17.49 -12.05
CA LEU A 17 -22.75 -16.76 -13.09
C LEU A 17 -21.99 -15.46 -13.38
N ALA A 18 -21.28 -15.43 -14.51
CA ALA A 18 -20.89 -14.20 -15.16
C ALA A 18 -22.13 -13.52 -15.73
N THR A 19 -22.50 -12.34 -15.22
CA THR A 19 -23.44 -11.44 -15.90
C THR A 19 -22.64 -10.41 -16.69
N ALA A 20 -22.61 -10.58 -18.00
CA ALA A 20 -22.17 -9.58 -18.95
C ALA A 20 -23.34 -9.29 -19.89
N ALA A 21 -23.99 -8.15 -19.68
CA ALA A 21 -24.90 -7.50 -20.62
C ALA A 21 -24.99 -6.02 -20.18
N SER A 22 -24.41 -5.07 -20.91
CA SER A 22 -24.80 -4.55 -22.24
C SER A 22 -25.96 -3.54 -22.17
N ALA A 23 -25.66 -2.35 -22.73
CA ALA A 23 -26.56 -1.34 -23.32
C ALA A 23 -27.02 -0.13 -22.48
N ALA A 24 -26.44 1.01 -22.89
CA ALA A 24 -27.08 2.28 -23.27
C ALA A 24 -27.51 3.30 -22.18
N PRO A 25 -27.43 4.61 -22.49
CA PRO A 25 -27.39 5.67 -21.50
C PRO A 25 -28.80 6.07 -21.05
N ALA A 26 -28.99 6.21 -19.74
CA ALA A 26 -30.17 6.83 -19.17
C ALA A 26 -29.71 7.97 -18.26
N ASP A 27 -29.96 9.16 -18.78
CA ASP A 27 -29.97 10.45 -18.13
C ASP A 27 -30.91 10.41 -16.91
N THR A 28 -30.39 10.54 -15.70
CA THR A 28 -31.18 10.87 -14.51
C THR A 28 -30.30 11.56 -13.48
N THR A 29 -30.48 12.87 -13.41
CA THR A 29 -30.12 13.77 -12.32
C THR A 29 -30.25 13.13 -10.94
N SER A 30 -29.14 13.07 -10.21
CA SER A 30 -29.13 13.09 -8.76
C SER A 30 -27.91 13.90 -8.33
N THR A 31 -28.21 15.03 -7.71
CA THR A 31 -27.32 15.93 -7.01
C THR A 31 -26.53 15.16 -5.96
N ASP A 32 -25.20 15.20 -6.04
CA ASP A 32 -24.38 15.20 -4.84
C ASP A 32 -23.10 16.01 -5.07
N THR A 33 -22.96 17.01 -4.20
CA THR A 33 -21.82 17.90 -4.09
C THR A 33 -20.63 17.11 -3.58
N SER A 34 -19.57 17.03 -4.38
CA SER A 34 -18.20 16.83 -3.91
C SER A 34 -17.25 17.29 -4.99
N ASP A 35 -16.89 18.57 -4.90
CA ASP A 35 -15.81 19.18 -5.64
C ASP A 35 -14.48 18.61 -5.15
N SER A 36 -13.75 17.95 -6.04
CA SER A 36 -12.32 17.68 -5.92
C SER A 36 -11.74 17.55 -7.32
N SER A 37 -11.74 18.69 -8.01
CA SER A 37 -10.97 18.88 -9.24
C SER A 37 -9.48 19.00 -8.90
N SER A 38 -8.73 17.90 -9.06
CA SER A 38 -7.28 17.97 -9.21
C SER A 38 -6.96 18.26 -10.67
N THR A 39 -7.05 19.53 -11.06
CA THR A 39 -6.56 20.01 -12.35
C THR A 39 -5.10 20.41 -12.21
N SER A 40 -4.20 19.54 -12.65
CA SER A 40 -2.82 19.89 -12.95
C SER A 40 -2.81 20.66 -14.26
N THR A 41 -2.64 21.99 -14.20
CA THR A 41 -2.24 22.80 -15.34
C THR A 41 -0.93 23.49 -15.02
N VAL A 42 0.06 23.17 -15.84
CA VAL A 42 1.35 23.85 -15.89
C VAL A 42 1.10 25.29 -16.33
N VAL A 43 1.42 26.26 -15.48
CA VAL A 43 1.52 27.68 -15.88
C VAL A 43 2.87 28.22 -15.42
N THR A 44 3.68 28.50 -16.44
CA THR A 44 4.93 29.24 -16.43
C THR A 44 4.78 30.64 -15.83
N GLY A 45 5.61 30.93 -14.83
CA GLY A 45 6.21 32.24 -14.52
C GLY A 45 5.29 33.43 -14.24
N GLN A 46 5.15 33.81 -12.96
CA GLN A 46 4.93 35.21 -12.58
C GLN A 46 5.31 35.46 -11.11
N VAL A 47 6.31 36.32 -10.89
CA VAL A 47 6.69 36.85 -9.58
C VAL A 47 5.67 37.93 -9.19
N VAL A 48 4.96 37.73 -8.08
CA VAL A 48 4.10 38.75 -7.49
C VAL A 48 4.44 38.87 -6.01
N SER A 49 5.16 39.92 -5.67
CA SER A 49 5.41 40.34 -4.29
C SER A 49 4.20 41.13 -3.78
N THR A 50 3.57 40.67 -2.71
CA THR A 50 2.61 41.48 -1.95
C THR A 50 3.26 41.91 -0.64
N THR A 51 3.48 43.22 -0.49
CA THR A 51 3.99 43.83 0.75
C THR A 51 2.88 43.93 1.78
N SER A 52 3.14 43.43 2.99
CA SER A 52 2.29 43.64 4.17
C SER A 52 2.47 45.08 4.71
N PRO A 53 1.40 45.78 5.09
CA PRO A 53 1.49 47.12 5.65
C PRO A 53 1.61 46.99 7.16
N ASP A 54 2.82 46.80 7.68
CA ASP A 54 3.03 47.08 9.09
C ASP A 54 4.41 47.71 9.31
N GLY A 55 4.37 48.99 9.62
CA GLY A 55 5.54 49.81 9.89
C GLY A 55 6.22 49.34 11.16
N THR A 56 7.23 48.49 11.01
CA THR A 56 8.30 48.34 12.00
C THR A 56 9.64 48.40 11.27
N THR A 57 10.52 49.24 11.81
CA THR A 57 11.88 49.41 11.31
C THR A 57 12.66 48.13 11.60
N TYR A 58 12.92 47.33 10.56
CA TYR A 58 13.80 46.17 10.65
C TYR A 58 15.21 46.59 10.20
N ASP A 59 16.09 46.81 11.17
CA ASP A 59 17.53 46.65 10.96
C ASP A 59 17.85 45.16 11.14
N GLY A 60 18.31 44.54 10.07
CA GLY A 60 18.51 43.11 10.01
C GLY A 60 18.45 42.66 8.57
N THR A 61 19.64 42.44 8.00
CA THR A 61 19.88 41.67 6.78
C THR A 61 18.78 40.64 6.57
N VAL A 62 18.04 40.78 5.46
CA VAL A 62 16.98 39.86 5.05
C VAL A 62 17.58 38.46 5.04
N ALA A 63 17.30 37.68 6.09
CA ALA A 63 17.62 36.28 6.12
C ALA A 63 16.75 35.64 5.04
N GLU A 64 17.38 35.25 3.94
CA GLU A 64 16.72 34.47 2.90
C GLU A 64 16.03 33.27 3.56
N PRO A 65 14.81 32.90 3.14
CA PRO A 65 14.20 31.67 3.61
C PRO A 65 15.08 30.50 3.14
N ILE A 66 15.84 29.91 4.06
CA ILE A 66 16.61 28.70 3.77
C ILE A 66 15.60 27.58 3.51
N ILE A 67 15.48 27.15 2.25
CA ILE A 67 14.79 25.92 1.90
C ILE A 67 15.71 24.78 2.34
N VAL A 68 15.43 24.16 3.50
CA VAL A 68 16.12 22.94 3.92
C VAL A 68 15.48 21.77 3.17
N PRO A 69 16.16 21.09 2.23
CA PRO A 69 15.64 19.87 1.65
C PRO A 69 15.89 18.72 2.64
N GLU A 70 15.06 18.60 3.67
CA GLU A 70 15.15 17.46 4.58
C GLU A 70 13.95 16.54 4.41
N LEU A 71 14.26 15.23 4.36
CA LEU A 71 13.41 14.04 4.25
C LEU A 71 13.39 13.34 2.88
N ILE A 72 14.52 12.68 2.55
CA ILE A 72 14.52 11.54 1.62
C ILE A 72 14.03 10.28 2.36
N THR A 73 12.82 9.79 2.05
CA THR A 73 12.34 8.51 2.57
C THR A 73 12.84 7.37 1.69
N ILE A 74 13.79 6.57 2.17
CA ILE A 74 14.33 5.43 1.44
C ILE A 74 13.36 4.25 1.57
N ALA A 75 12.93 3.68 0.45
CA ALA A 75 12.10 2.48 0.42
C ALA A 75 12.94 1.22 0.68
N PRO A 76 12.39 0.20 1.37
CA PRO A 76 13.08 -1.07 1.58
C PRO A 76 13.26 -1.85 0.27
N ALA A 77 14.34 -2.62 0.18
CA ALA A 77 14.63 -3.50 -0.93
C ALA A 77 13.48 -4.51 -1.18
N PRO A 78 13.19 -4.92 -2.42
CA PRO A 78 12.21 -5.96 -2.69
C PRO A 78 12.65 -7.33 -2.11
N LEU A 79 11.68 -8.10 -1.59
CA LEU A 79 11.90 -9.46 -1.10
C LEU A 79 11.41 -10.47 -2.15
N THR A 80 12.30 -11.33 -2.63
CA THR A 80 11.95 -12.40 -3.58
C THR A 80 11.66 -13.69 -2.83
N LEU A 81 10.46 -14.25 -3.02
CA LEU A 81 10.05 -15.55 -2.50
C LEU A 81 10.13 -16.58 -3.63
N ASN A 82 11.05 -17.53 -3.53
CA ASN A 82 11.30 -18.53 -4.57
C ASN A 82 10.45 -19.80 -4.45
N GLU A 83 9.80 -19.98 -3.32
CA GLU A 83 8.98 -21.14 -2.99
C GLU A 83 7.66 -20.71 -2.35
N VAL A 84 6.79 -21.68 -2.03
CA VAL A 84 5.57 -21.39 -1.30
C VAL A 84 5.93 -21.01 0.13
N THR A 85 5.75 -19.74 0.49
CA THR A 85 6.15 -19.17 1.78
C THR A 85 4.93 -18.94 2.66
N TYR A 86 4.92 -19.53 3.85
CA TYR A 86 3.89 -19.26 4.85
C TYR A 86 4.06 -17.86 5.45
N PHE A 87 2.94 -17.20 5.73
CA PHE A 87 2.92 -15.93 6.45
C PHE A 87 2.09 -16.01 7.73
N TYR A 88 2.41 -15.13 8.67
CA TYR A 88 2.01 -15.20 10.07
C TYR A 88 1.48 -13.85 10.55
N ASP A 89 0.62 -13.86 11.57
CA ASP A 89 0.12 -12.64 12.23
C ASP A 89 1.19 -11.98 13.11
N MET A 90 2.07 -12.80 13.70
CA MET A 90 3.23 -12.37 14.47
C MET A 90 4.46 -13.24 14.16
N PRO A 91 5.68 -12.75 14.41
CA PRO A 91 6.88 -13.57 14.32
C PRO A 91 6.75 -14.84 15.16
N GLN A 92 7.13 -16.00 14.62
CA GLN A 92 7.02 -17.32 15.27
C GLN A 92 5.57 -17.72 15.68
N GLY A 93 4.55 -17.09 15.08
CA GLY A 93 3.14 -17.37 15.36
C GLY A 93 2.59 -18.61 14.64
N LYS A 94 1.26 -18.68 14.52
CA LYS A 94 0.59 -19.69 13.67
C LYS A 94 0.50 -19.18 12.23
N ALA A 95 0.78 -20.06 11.27
CA ALA A 95 0.64 -19.73 9.86
C ALA A 95 -0.82 -19.40 9.54
N GLN A 96 -1.06 -18.24 8.95
CA GLN A 96 -2.39 -17.76 8.57
C GLN A 96 -2.76 -18.25 7.17
N SER A 97 -1.81 -18.14 6.24
CA SER A 97 -1.93 -18.69 4.89
C SER A 97 -0.53 -18.78 4.26
N ALA A 98 -0.49 -19.00 2.94
CA ALA A 98 0.76 -19.08 2.19
C ALA A 98 0.71 -18.23 0.93
N LEU A 99 1.87 -17.72 0.54
CA LEU A 99 2.14 -17.04 -0.72
C LEU A 99 2.80 -18.01 -1.68
N ALA A 100 2.34 -18.02 -2.94
CA ALA A 100 3.10 -18.66 -4.02
C ALA A 100 4.40 -17.86 -4.30
N PRO A 101 5.38 -18.46 -5.00
CA PRO A 101 6.62 -17.77 -5.39
C PRO A 101 6.34 -16.46 -6.12
N GLN A 102 6.84 -15.36 -5.59
CA GLN A 102 6.64 -14.01 -6.13
C GLN A 102 7.63 -13.02 -5.49
N THR A 103 7.73 -11.82 -6.06
CA THR A 103 8.45 -10.70 -5.43
C THR A 103 7.45 -9.81 -4.70
N VAL A 104 7.71 -9.52 -3.43
CA VAL A 104 6.88 -8.66 -2.57
C VAL A 104 7.68 -7.45 -2.09
N THR A 105 6.98 -6.36 -1.79
CA THR A 105 7.59 -5.16 -1.18
C THR A 105 7.36 -5.19 0.33
N PRO A 106 8.42 -5.25 1.15
CA PRO A 106 8.29 -5.21 2.60
C PRO A 106 7.82 -3.85 3.12
N THR A 107 7.31 -3.82 4.34
CA THR A 107 6.91 -2.56 5.00
C THR A 107 8.10 -1.76 5.52
N GLY A 108 9.26 -2.43 5.67
CA GLY A 108 10.46 -1.89 6.30
C GLY A 108 10.66 -2.36 7.74
N ASN A 109 9.67 -3.04 8.35
CA ASN A 109 9.80 -3.62 9.68
C ASN A 109 10.46 -5.00 9.61
N ILE A 110 11.52 -5.19 10.40
CA ILE A 110 12.29 -6.43 10.50
C ILE A 110 12.50 -6.77 11.98
N VAL A 111 12.29 -8.03 12.35
CA VAL A 111 12.55 -8.56 13.70
C VAL A 111 13.34 -9.87 13.57
N GLY A 112 14.65 -9.79 13.74
CA GLY A 112 15.53 -10.94 13.46
C GLY A 112 15.43 -11.35 11.99
N ASP A 113 15.12 -12.62 11.74
CA ASP A 113 14.89 -13.17 10.38
C ASP A 113 13.46 -12.98 9.88
N TRP A 114 12.62 -12.24 10.60
CA TRP A 114 11.22 -12.00 10.24
C TRP A 114 11.06 -10.65 9.58
N VAL A 115 10.39 -10.64 8.43
CA VAL A 115 10.13 -9.44 7.63
C VAL A 115 8.63 -9.23 7.54
N GLU A 116 8.19 -8.01 7.82
CA GLU A 116 6.78 -7.64 7.66
C GLU A 116 6.49 -7.25 6.21
N ILE A 117 5.42 -7.80 5.65
CA ILE A 117 4.97 -7.60 4.27
C ILE A 117 3.47 -7.26 4.24
N TYR A 118 3.02 -6.69 3.12
CA TYR A 118 1.60 -6.50 2.85
C TYR A 118 1.01 -7.70 2.10
N THR A 119 -0.13 -8.18 2.58
CA THR A 119 -0.93 -9.24 1.97
C THR A 119 -2.37 -8.78 1.78
N TRP A 120 -3.20 -9.58 1.11
CA TRP A 120 -4.64 -9.30 0.99
C TRP A 120 -5.39 -9.38 2.33
N LEU A 121 -4.78 -9.98 3.37
CA LEU A 121 -5.30 -9.98 4.75
C LEU A 121 -4.75 -8.83 5.59
N GLY A 122 -3.92 -7.95 5.01
CA GLY A 122 -3.23 -6.87 5.71
C GLY A 122 -1.76 -7.20 5.97
N LYS A 123 -1.20 -6.63 7.04
CA LYS A 123 0.20 -6.83 7.42
C LYS A 123 0.41 -8.24 7.94
N ALA A 124 1.48 -8.88 7.49
CA ALA A 124 1.87 -10.21 7.92
C ALA A 124 3.38 -10.34 7.99
N TRP A 125 3.85 -11.33 8.73
CA TRP A 125 5.26 -11.65 8.89
C TRP A 125 5.62 -12.87 8.06
N VAL A 126 6.76 -12.82 7.38
CA VAL A 126 7.37 -13.95 6.67
C VAL A 126 8.77 -14.21 7.21
N TYR A 127 9.17 -15.49 7.24
CA TYR A 127 10.51 -15.88 7.62
C TYR A 127 11.43 -15.77 6.39
N ALA A 128 12.39 -14.85 6.43
CA ALA A 128 13.31 -14.56 5.33
C ALA A 128 14.73 -14.32 5.88
N PRO A 129 15.46 -15.41 6.23
CA PRO A 129 16.80 -15.30 6.79
C PRO A 129 17.76 -14.66 5.79
N GLY A 130 18.56 -13.70 6.25
CA GLY A 130 19.54 -12.99 5.41
C GLY A 130 18.97 -11.90 4.51
N TYR A 131 17.68 -11.57 4.64
CA TYR A 131 17.12 -10.40 3.96
C TYR A 131 17.67 -9.09 4.56
N ILE A 132 18.06 -8.15 3.69
CA ILE A 132 18.60 -6.85 4.06
C ILE A 132 17.72 -5.78 3.40
N ALA A 133 17.04 -4.95 4.19
CA ALA A 133 16.13 -3.92 3.66
C ALA A 133 16.84 -2.71 3.05
N TYR A 134 18.01 -2.33 3.57
CA TYR A 134 18.72 -1.13 3.15
C TYR A 134 20.18 -1.48 2.85
N PRO A 135 20.71 -1.06 1.69
CA PRO A 135 22.12 -1.23 1.35
C PRO A 135 23.06 -0.41 2.24
#